data_AF-A0A2Z6D5C2-F1
#
_entry.id   AF-A0A2Z6D5C2-F1
#
_cell.length_a   1.000
_cell.length_b   1.000
_cell.length_c   1.000
_cell.angle_alpha   90.00
_cell.angle_beta   90.00
_cell.angle_gamma   90.00
#
_symmetry.space_group_name_H-M   'P 1'
#
loop_
_entity.id
_entity.type
_entity.pdbx_description
1 polymer ?
#
loop_
_entity_poly.entity_id
_entity_poly.type
_entity_poly.pdbx_seq_one_letter_code
_entity_poly.pdbx_strand_id
1 'polypeptide(L)' 'MEEKKKPGRPSTNKDDSVFVRARVPREVHKAFKLACTEDDLVMEDVIRDLINEWLTKRDKKKSV' A
#
# COMPACT_ATOMS: atom_id res chain seq x y z
N MET A 1 -21.03 21.13 -27.03
CA MET A 1 -21.05 20.01 -26.07
C MET A 1 -19.73 20.06 -25.35
N GLU A 2 -19.65 20.83 -24.27
CA GLU A 2 -18.41 21.05 -23.54
C GLU A 2 -18.31 20.01 -22.42
N GLU A 3 -17.27 19.18 -22.52
CA GLU A 3 -16.90 18.18 -21.52
C GLU A 3 -16.68 18.87 -20.17
N LYS A 4 -17.55 18.57 -19.20
CA LYS A 4 -17.37 19.01 -17.81
C LYS A 4 -16.18 18.25 -17.20
N LYS A 5 -15.01 18.87 -17.26
CA LYS A 5 -13.83 18.51 -16.45
C LYS A 5 -14.26 18.43 -14.99
N LYS A 6 -14.32 17.21 -14.45
CA LYS A 6 -14.59 16.99 -13.02
C LYS A 6 -13.50 17.74 -12.24
N PRO A 7 -13.86 18.59 -11.25
CA PRO A 7 -12.85 19.27 -10.45
C PRO A 7 -12.07 18.20 -9.70
N GLY A 8 -10.82 17.99 -10.13
CA GLY A 8 -9.85 17.23 -9.37
C GLY A 8 -9.79 17.86 -7.98
N ARG A 9 -10.07 17.06 -6.95
CA ARG A 9 -10.03 17.49 -5.57
C ARG A 9 -8.61 18.03 -5.30
N PRO A 10 -8.43 19.30 -4.93
CA PRO A 10 -7.14 19.75 -4.44
C PRO A 10 -6.92 19.08 -3.08
N SER A 11 -5.98 18.14 -3.01
CA SER A 11 -5.56 17.57 -1.74
C SER A 11 -4.29 18.31 -1.32
N THR A 12 -4.48 19.35 -0.53
CA THR A 12 -3.41 19.89 0.29
C THR A 12 -3.28 19.03 1.55
N ASN A 13 -2.03 18.82 1.99
CA ASN A 13 -1.56 18.70 3.38
C ASN A 13 -1.03 17.32 3.86
N LYS A 14 0.28 17.33 4.15
CA LYS A 14 1.15 16.48 5.01
C LYS A 14 1.08 14.96 4.81
N ASP A 15 2.24 14.39 4.48
CA ASP A 15 2.52 13.03 4.00
C ASP A 15 2.17 12.80 2.53
N ASP A 16 3.21 12.72 1.67
CA ASP A 16 3.17 12.21 0.29
C ASP A 16 2.82 10.71 0.22
N SER A 17 1.95 10.24 1.12
CA SER A 17 1.53 8.86 1.25
C SER A 17 0.34 8.59 0.35
N VAL A 18 0.41 7.50 -0.43
CA VAL A 18 -0.65 7.07 -1.35
C VAL A 18 -1.18 5.69 -0.96
N PHE A 19 -2.49 5.49 -1.08
CA PHE A 19 -3.11 4.20 -0.77
C PHE A 19 -2.78 3.14 -1.82
N VAL A 20 -2.25 2.00 -1.36
CA VAL A 20 -2.10 0.79 -2.18
C VAL A 20 -3.44 0.05 -2.24
N ARG A 21 -4.16 0.18 -3.36
CA ARG A 21 -5.45 -0.52 -3.57
C ARG A 21 -5.20 -1.89 -4.20
N ALA A 22 -5.43 -2.96 -3.46
CA ALA A 22 -5.35 -4.34 -3.95
C ALA A 22 -6.57 -5.16 -3.49
N ARG A 23 -6.90 -6.20 -4.25
CA ARG A 23 -7.87 -7.21 -3.82
C ARG A 23 -7.10 -8.41 -3.29
N VAL A 24 -7.47 -8.83 -2.08
CA VAL A 24 -6.95 -10.06 -1.45
C VAL A 24 -8.14 -10.91 -1.00
N PRO A 25 -7.98 -12.25 -0.93
CA PRO A 25 -9.00 -13.10 -0.33
C PRO A 25 -9.30 -12.66 1.11
N ARG A 26 -10.57 -12.76 1.52
CA ARG A 26 -11.03 -12.33 2.86
C ARG A 26 -10.26 -13.02 3.99
N GLU A 27 -9.98 -14.31 3.80
CA GLU A 27 -9.27 -15.14 4.78
C GLU A 27 -7.83 -14.67 4.98
N VAL A 28 -7.16 -14.29 3.88
CA VAL A 28 -5.80 -13.74 3.91
C VAL A 28 -5.77 -12.41 4.64
N HIS A 29 -6.71 -11.50 4.34
CA HIS A 29 -6.79 -10.22 5.05
C HIS A 29 -7.07 -10.40 6.54
N LYS A 30 -7.92 -11.37 6.91
CA LYS A 30 -8.22 -11.68 8.31
C LYS A 30 -6.98 -12.21 9.03
N ALA A 31 -6.27 -13.17 8.45
CA ALA A 31 -5.06 -13.73 9.03
C ALA A 31 -3.97 -12.67 9.18
N PHE A 32 -3.77 -11.84 8.15
CA PHE A 32 -2.83 -10.72 8.18
C PHE A 32 -3.14 -9.74 9.32
N LYS A 33 -4.40 -9.31 9.43
CA LYS A 33 -4.83 -8.40 10.49
C LYS A 33 -4.65 -9.02 11.89
N LEU A 34 -4.95 -10.31 12.05
CA LEU A 34 -4.78 -11.00 13.32
C LEU A 34 -3.31 -11.01 13.75
N ALA A 35 -2.41 -11.42 12.86
CA ALA A 35 -0.97 -11.43 13.13
C ALA A 35 -0.45 -10.03 13.52
N CYS A 36 -0.84 -8.98 12.77
CA CYS A 36 -0.47 -7.61 13.13
C CYS A 36 -0.99 -7.21 14.52
N THR A 37 -2.16 -7.71 14.93
CA THR A 37 -2.72 -7.42 16.26
C THR A 37 -1.98 -8.18 17.36
N GLU A 38 -1.58 -9.44 17.11
CA GLU A 38 -0.85 -10.27 18.07
C GLU A 38 0.55 -9.73 18.36
N ASP A 39 1.21 -9.16 17.34
CA ASP A 39 2.57 -8.60 17.44
C ASP A 39 2.61 -7.09 17.74
N ASP A 40 1.46 -6.45 18.02
CA ASP A 40 1.30 -5.00 18.24
C ASP A 40 1.87 -4.13 17.08
N LEU A 41 1.65 -4.59 15.84
CA LEU A 41 2.13 -3.95 14.62
C LEU A 41 1.02 -3.19 13.89
N VAL A 42 1.40 -2.05 13.30
CA VAL A 42 0.52 -1.30 12.41
C VAL A 42 0.57 -1.93 11.01
N MET A 43 -0.60 -2.28 10.47
CA MET A 43 -0.73 -2.90 9.14
C MET A 43 -0.01 -2.12 8.02
N GLU A 44 -0.02 -0.79 8.09
CA GLU A 44 0.65 0.07 7.11
C GLU A 44 2.17 -0.11 7.12
N ASP A 45 2.79 -0.18 8.31
CA ASP A 45 4.22 -0.42 8.45
C ASP A 45 4.61 -1.77 7.84
N VAL A 46 3.85 -2.82 8.16
CA VAL A 46 4.09 -4.16 7.63
C VAL A 46 3.94 -4.21 6.10
N ILE A 47 2.91 -3.57 5.55
CA ILE A 47 2.73 -3.50 4.10
C ILE A 47 3.88 -2.73 3.44
N ARG A 48 4.31 -1.61 4.03
CA ARG A 48 5.45 -0.82 3.54
C ARG A 48 6.72 -1.66 3.51
N ASP A 49 7.00 -2.41 4.57
CA ASP A 49 8.19 -3.25 4.67
C ASP A 49 8.15 -4.41 3.66
N LEU A 50 7.00 -5.07 3.49
CA LEU A 50 6.83 -6.11 2.47
C LEU A 50 7.03 -5.58 1.05
N ILE A 51 6.53 -4.37 0.75
CA ILE A 51 6.72 -3.73 -0.55
C ILE A 51 8.20 -3.39 -0.77
N ASN A 52 8.87 -2.78 0.21
CA ASN A 52 10.29 -2.44 0.14
C ASN A 52 11.18 -3.67 -0.01
N GLU A 53 10.88 -4.74 0.72
CA GLU A 53 11.61 -6.00 0.63
C GLU A 53 11.49 -6.60 -0.78
N TRP A 54 10.27 -6.62 -1.33
CA TRP A 54 10.02 -7.10 -2.69
C TRP A 54 10.73 -6.27 -3.75
N LEU A 55 10.71 -4.94 -3.63
CA LEU A 55 11.42 -4.03 -4.54
C LEU A 55 12.94 -4.24 -4.47
N THR A 56 13.49 -4.36 -3.26
CA THR A 56 14.92 -4.63 -3.05
C THR A 56 15.35 -5.96 -3.67
N LYS A 57 14.55 -7.02 -3.49
CA LYS A 57 14.79 -8.34 -4.11
C LYS A 57 14.71 -8.26 -5.63
N ARG A 58 13.80 -7.45 -6.18
CA ARG A 58 13.65 -7.25 -7.63
C ARG A 58 14.81 -6.46 -8.22
N ASP A 59 15.31 -5.44 -7.53
CA ASP A 59 16.41 -4.60 -7.99
C ASP A 59 17.74 -5.37 -8.00
N LYS A 60 18.02 -6.16 -6.96
CA LYS A 60 19.16 -7.10 -6.93
C LYS A 60 19.15 -8.11 -8.09
N LYS A 61 17.96 -8.42 -8.63
CA LYS A 61 17.79 -9.34 -9.76
C LYS A 61 18.01 -8.67 -11.13
N LYS A 62 18.09 -7.34 -11.20
CA LYS A 62 18.42 -6.58 -12.43
C LYS A 62 19.92 -6.35 -12.62
N SER A 63 20.72 -6.56 -11.57
CA SER A 63 22.17 -6.34 -11.58
C SER A 63 22.98 -7.64 -11.77
N VAL A 64 22.33 -8.72 -12.21
CA VAL A 64 22.94 -9.99 -12.64
C VAL A 64 22.59 -10.25 -14.09
#